data_AF-A0AA42NU20-F1
#
_entry.id   AF-A0AA42NU20-F1
#
_cell.length_a   1.000
_cell.length_b   1.000
_cell.length_c   1.000
_cell.angle_alpha   90.00
_cell.angle_beta   90.00
_cell.angle_gamma   90.00
#
_symmetry.space_group_name_H-M   'P 1'
#
loop_
_entity.id
_entity.type
_entity.pdbx_description
1 polymer ?
#
loop_
_entity_poly.entity_id
_entity_poly.type
_entity_poly.pdbx_seq_one_letter_code
_entity_poly.pdbx_strand_id
1 'polypeptide(L)'
;MTSPQRTTSLPDYLQPYIGQSASSIQQQLDLRPLGLQTLAQPKNQNNQLVYTVIRPVRIPIPIAQSAEMGAQNIPIQSMGNAGSAYDLNLQCKIIFELDQQQIARSIRYEGKAC
;
A
#
# COMPACT_ATOMS: atom_id res chain seq x y z
N MET A 1 -17.92 22.47 -9.31
CA MET A 1 -16.60 22.82 -8.73
C MET A 1 -15.98 21.53 -8.24
N THR A 2 -15.09 20.93 -9.02
CA THR A 2 -14.37 19.70 -8.64
C THR A 2 -13.23 20.11 -7.71
N SER A 3 -13.38 19.88 -6.41
CA SER A 3 -12.32 20.13 -5.44
C SER A 3 -11.07 19.33 -5.82
N PRO A 4 -9.88 19.94 -5.90
CA PRO A 4 -8.66 19.18 -6.13
C PRO A 4 -8.50 18.22 -4.94
N GLN A 5 -8.59 16.92 -5.20
CA GLN A 5 -8.29 15.93 -4.16
C GLN A 5 -6.82 16.09 -3.81
N ARG A 6 -6.53 16.66 -2.63
CA ARG A 6 -5.17 16.69 -2.10
C ARG A 6 -4.75 15.26 -1.81
N THR A 7 -3.98 14.69 -2.72
CA THR A 7 -3.27 13.43 -2.46
C THR A 7 -2.11 13.75 -1.54
N THR A 8 -2.28 13.48 -0.25
CA THR A 8 -1.17 13.56 0.72
C THR A 8 -0.11 12.52 0.35
N SER A 9 1.15 12.95 0.23
CA SER A 9 2.25 12.03 -0.04
C SER A 9 2.56 11.17 1.19
N LEU A 10 3.13 9.98 0.99
CA LEU A 10 3.52 9.11 2.10
C LEU A 10 4.53 9.82 3.04
N PRO A 11 5.59 10.51 2.55
CA PRO A 11 6.49 11.26 3.42
C PRO A 11 5.79 12.33 4.27
N ASP A 12 4.91 13.14 3.67
CA ASP A 12 4.18 14.19 4.41
C ASP A 12 3.27 13.59 5.48
N TYR A 13 2.62 12.46 5.17
CA TYR A 13 1.75 11.76 6.11
C TYR A 13 2.53 11.19 7.30
N LEU A 14 3.77 10.75 7.09
CA LEU A 14 4.59 10.13 8.12
C LEU A 14 5.42 11.13 8.95
N GLN A 15 5.59 12.35 8.46
CA GLN A 15 6.36 13.40 9.14
C GLN A 15 5.99 13.62 10.62
N PRO A 16 4.69 13.59 11.04
CA PRO A 16 4.31 13.79 12.44
C PRO A 16 4.72 12.67 13.40
N TYR A 17 5.17 11.52 12.87
CA TYR A 17 5.59 10.37 13.68
C TYR A 17 7.08 10.43 14.05
N ILE A 18 7.86 11.34 13.45
CA ILE A 18 9.23 11.62 13.91
C ILE A 18 9.17 12.23 15.31
N GLY A 19 10.02 11.74 16.22
CA GLY A 19 10.04 12.12 17.63
C GLY A 19 9.08 11.32 18.52
N GLN A 20 8.27 10.42 17.95
CA GLN A 20 7.41 9.53 18.72
C GLN A 20 8.09 8.20 19.05
N SER A 21 7.61 7.53 20.11
CA SER A 21 8.08 6.19 20.45
C SER A 21 7.54 5.15 19.46
N ALA A 22 8.30 4.06 19.27
CA ALA A 22 7.88 2.93 18.45
C ALA A 22 6.50 2.39 18.86
N SER A 23 6.22 2.34 20.17
CA SER A 23 4.91 1.92 20.70
C SER A 23 3.77 2.86 20.31
N SER A 24 4.00 4.18 20.36
CA SER A 24 3.00 5.18 19.93
C SER A 24 2.73 5.05 18.43
N ILE A 25 3.78 4.93 17.64
CA ILE A 25 3.68 4.75 16.18
C ILE A 25 2.89 3.47 15.87
N GLN A 26 3.16 2.35 16.55
CA GLN A 26 2.42 1.10 16.37
C GLN A 26 0.93 1.20 16.71
N GLN A 27 0.55 2.05 17.66
CA GLN A 27 -0.83 2.23 18.08
C GLN A 27 -1.61 3.21 17.18
N GLN A 28 -0.93 4.21 16.64
CA GLN A 28 -1.58 5.35 15.97
C GLN A 28 -1.46 5.32 14.45
N LEU A 29 -0.39 4.72 13.90
CA LEU A 29 -0.13 4.76 12.47
C LEU A 29 -1.14 3.91 11.70
N ASP A 30 -1.98 4.57 10.91
CA ASP A 30 -2.89 3.93 9.98
C ASP A 30 -2.55 4.33 8.54
N LEU A 31 -2.16 3.35 7.72
CA LEU A 31 -1.75 3.58 6.32
C LEU A 31 -2.92 3.40 5.33
N ARG A 32 -4.09 2.94 5.81
CA ARG A 32 -5.30 2.76 4.99
C ARG A 32 -5.78 4.05 4.29
N PRO A 33 -5.70 5.25 4.91
CA PRO A 33 -6.07 6.50 4.23
C PRO A 33 -5.22 6.80 2.99
N LEU A 34 -4.02 6.24 2.91
CA LEU A 34 -3.14 6.36 1.74
C LEU A 34 -3.35 5.24 0.70
N GLY A 35 -4.36 4.38 0.92
CA GLY A 35 -4.62 3.20 0.09
C GLY A 35 -3.53 2.13 0.22
N LEU A 36 -2.79 2.09 1.34
CA LEU A 36 -1.77 1.09 1.60
C LEU A 36 -2.31 0.02 2.56
N GLN A 37 -1.94 -1.22 2.31
CA GLN A 37 -2.26 -2.36 3.16
C GLN A 37 -0.98 -2.93 3.77
N THR A 38 -0.94 -3.03 5.10
CA THR A 38 0.19 -3.63 5.82
C THR A 38 0.09 -5.16 5.76
N LEU A 39 1.15 -5.82 5.30
CA LEU A 39 1.19 -7.27 5.07
C LEU A 39 1.38 -8.09 6.37
N ALA A 40 2.06 -7.54 7.37
CA ALA A 40 2.36 -8.21 8.63
C ALA A 40 2.45 -7.20 9.78
N GLN A 41 2.46 -7.68 11.03
CA GLN A 41 2.73 -6.82 12.17
C GLN A 41 4.11 -6.17 12.03
N PRO A 42 4.23 -4.87 12.33
CA PRO A 42 5.49 -4.15 12.18
C PRO A 42 6.54 -4.73 13.14
N LYS A 43 7.73 -5.00 12.59
CA LYS A 43 8.82 -5.61 13.35
C LYS A 43 9.66 -4.53 13.99
N ASN A 44 9.85 -4.63 15.31
CA ASN A 44 10.83 -3.82 16.03
C ASN A 44 12.10 -4.65 16.23
N GLN A 45 13.17 -4.32 15.51
CA GLN A 45 14.45 -5.03 15.59
C GLN A 45 15.60 -4.06 15.28
N ASN A 46 16.74 -4.19 15.97
CA ASN A 46 17.96 -3.43 15.67
C ASN A 46 17.73 -1.91 15.61
N ASN A 47 16.96 -1.37 16.56
CA ASN A 47 16.59 0.05 16.58
C ASN A 47 15.83 0.49 15.32
N GLN A 48 15.06 -0.41 14.71
CA GLN A 48 14.21 -0.10 13.56
C GLN A 48 12.80 -0.62 13.79
N LEU A 49 11.81 0.21 13.45
CA LEU A 49 10.42 -0.22 13.34
C LEU A 49 10.03 -0.29 11.86
N VAL A 50 9.77 -1.50 11.36
CA VAL A 50 9.61 -1.77 9.93
C VAL A 50 8.17 -2.17 9.61
N TYR A 51 7.52 -1.40 8.73
CA TYR A 51 6.24 -1.72 8.12
C TYR A 51 6.45 -2.19 6.69
N THR A 52 5.94 -3.37 6.34
CA THR A 52 5.89 -3.82 4.94
C THR A 52 4.47 -3.63 4.41
N VAL A 53 4.32 -2.81 3.38
CA VAL A 53 3.03 -2.46 2.81
C VAL A 53 2.95 -2.72 1.32
N ILE A 54 1.73 -2.90 0.82
CA ILE A 54 1.40 -3.00 -0.60
C ILE A 54 0.29 -2.03 -0.97
N ARG A 55 0.24 -1.60 -2.22
CA ARG A 55 -0.91 -0.88 -2.78
C ARG A 55 -1.75 -1.87 -3.61
N PRO A 56 -2.98 -2.20 -3.21
CA PRO A 56 -3.84 -3.08 -4.00
C PRO A 56 -4.22 -2.40 -5.32
N VAL A 57 -3.88 -3.03 -6.44
CA VAL A 57 -4.29 -2.55 -7.77
C VAL A 57 -5.62 -3.20 -8.11
N ARG A 58 -6.69 -2.42 -8.23
CA ARG A 58 -7.94 -2.89 -8.84
C ARG A 58 -7.88 -2.61 -10.33
N ILE A 59 -7.55 -3.61 -11.13
CA ILE A 59 -7.61 -3.48 -12.59
C ILE A 59 -9.07 -3.75 -12.99
N PRO A 60 -9.82 -2.73 -13.49
CA PRO A 60 -11.15 -2.98 -14.04
C PRO A 60 -11.00 -3.90 -15.25
N ILE A 61 -11.72 -5.01 -15.25
CA ILE A 61 -11.75 -5.91 -16.41
C ILE A 61 -12.51 -5.17 -17.52
N PRO A 62 -11.90 -4.92 -18.69
CA PRO A 62 -12.65 -4.41 -19.82
C PRO A 62 -13.62 -5.49 -20.28
N ILE A 63 -14.91 -5.26 -20.04
CA ILE A 63 -15.98 -5.97 -20.74
C ILE A 63 -15.88 -5.54 -22.20
N ALA A 64 -15.31 -6.42 -23.04
CA ALA A 64 -15.39 -6.26 -24.48
C ALA A 64 -16.88 -6.32 -24.86
N GLN A 65 -17.49 -5.17 -25.13
CA GLN A 65 -18.80 -5.12 -25.77
C GLN A 65 -18.58 -5.51 -27.23
N SER A 66 -18.62 -6.80 -27.54
CA SER A 66 -18.70 -7.25 -28.93
C SER A 66 -20.09 -6.87 -29.45
N ALA A 67 -20.19 -5.72 -30.08
CA ALA A 67 -21.35 -5.30 -30.84
C ALA A 67 -21.38 -6.08 -32.17
N GLU A 68 -21.66 -7.37 -32.14
CA GLU A 68 -21.85 -8.15 -33.36
C GLU A 68 -23.11 -9.02 -33.27
N MET A 69 -23.93 -8.84 -34.30
CA MET A 69 -25.21 -9.48 -34.56
C MET A 69 -25.17 -10.99 -34.37
N GLY A 70 -26.19 -11.51 -33.69
CA GLY A 70 -26.82 -12.79 -33.98
C GLY A 70 -25.92 -13.99 -34.23
N ALA A 71 -25.43 -14.64 -33.18
CA ALA A 71 -25.40 -16.09 -33.08
C ALA A 71 -24.91 -16.49 -31.69
N GLN A 72 -25.75 -17.26 -31.02
CA GLN A 72 -25.42 -18.22 -29.96
C GLN A 72 -23.91 -18.39 -29.70
N ASN A 73 -23.36 -17.79 -28.65
CA ASN A 73 -22.06 -18.20 -28.16
C ASN A 73 -21.94 -17.99 -26.64
N ILE A 74 -21.49 -19.08 -26.03
CA ILE A 74 -21.42 -19.40 -24.60
C ILE A 74 -20.84 -18.26 -23.77
N PRO A 75 -21.37 -17.97 -22.56
CA PRO A 75 -20.71 -17.06 -21.65
C PRO A 75 -19.34 -17.64 -21.33
N ILE A 76 -18.29 -17.04 -21.90
CA ILE A 76 -16.93 -17.28 -21.44
C ILE A 76 -16.93 -16.74 -20.02
N GLN A 77 -17.10 -17.65 -19.05
CA GLN A 77 -16.73 -17.41 -17.68
C GLN A 77 -15.21 -17.20 -17.71
N SER A 78 -14.80 -15.98 -17.99
CA SER A 78 -13.50 -15.49 -17.57
C SER A 78 -13.59 -15.45 -16.05
N MET A 79 -13.44 -16.62 -15.44
CA MET A 79 -12.83 -16.77 -14.14
C MET A 79 -11.39 -16.30 -14.33
N GLY A 80 -11.25 -15.00 -14.53
CA GLY A 80 -9.98 -14.31 -14.49
C GLY A 80 -9.50 -14.54 -13.08
N ASN A 81 -8.65 -15.54 -12.93
CA ASN A 81 -7.89 -15.77 -11.73
C ASN A 81 -7.34 -14.40 -11.33
N ALA A 82 -7.92 -13.82 -10.28
CA ALA A 82 -7.39 -12.64 -9.61
C ALA A 82 -5.95 -12.88 -9.08
N GLY A 83 -5.39 -14.09 -9.26
CA GLY A 83 -4.02 -14.48 -9.00
C GLY A 83 -3.05 -14.35 -10.19
N SER A 84 -3.45 -13.85 -11.36
CA SER A 84 -2.56 -13.73 -12.54
C SER A 84 -2.38 -12.30 -13.07
N ALA A 85 -2.92 -11.28 -12.39
CA ALA A 85 -2.75 -9.88 -12.75
C ALA A 85 -1.38 -9.37 -12.28
N TYR A 86 -0.32 -9.85 -12.94
CA TYR A 86 1.10 -9.57 -12.69
C TYR A 86 1.55 -9.82 -11.24
N ASP A 87 2.57 -10.66 -11.07
CA ASP A 87 3.33 -10.78 -9.82
C ASP A 87 4.16 -9.50 -9.62
N LEU A 88 3.49 -8.35 -9.49
CA LEU A 88 4.11 -7.12 -9.02
C LEU A 88 4.09 -7.26 -7.50
N ASN A 89 5.12 -7.91 -6.95
CA ASN A 89 5.45 -7.82 -5.53
C ASN A 89 5.87 -6.35 -5.21
N LEU A 90 4.92 -5.41 -5.33
CA LEU A 90 5.03 -3.97 -5.10
C LEU A 90 5.01 -3.71 -3.60
N GLN A 91 6.00 -4.27 -2.94
CA GLN A 91 6.20 -4.05 -1.51
C GLN A 91 7.00 -2.77 -1.32
N CYS A 92 6.54 -1.97 -0.39
CA CYS A 92 7.28 -0.85 0.18
C CYS A 92 7.54 -1.14 1.65
N LYS A 93 8.80 -1.02 2.08
CA LYS A 93 9.20 -1.04 3.48
C LYS A 93 9.33 0.40 3.95
N ILE A 94 8.55 0.76 4.95
CA ILE A 94 8.69 2.01 5.69
C ILE A 94 9.46 1.68 6.96
N ILE A 95 10.65 2.26 7.10
CA ILE A 95 11.60 1.93 8.16
C ILE A 95 11.77 3.18 9.01
N PHE A 96 11.24 3.17 10.23
CA PHE A 96 11.57 4.20 11.21
C PHE A 96 12.89 3.83 11.86
N GLU A 97 13.91 4.67 11.70
CA GLU A 97 15.16 4.54 12.43
C GLU A 97 14.95 5.11 13.84
N LEU A 98 15.13 4.26 14.84
CA LEU A 98 14.90 4.56 16.24
C LEU A 98 16.22 4.84 16.95
N ASP A 99 16.19 5.62 18.02
CA ASP A 99 17.31 5.71 18.94
C ASP A 99 17.26 4.63 20.04
N GLN A 100 18.17 4.73 21.01
CA GLN A 100 18.23 3.81 22.16
C GLN A 100 16.99 3.89 23.07
N GLN A 101 16.26 5.01 23.04
CA GLN A 101 15.00 5.21 23.78
C GLN A 101 13.78 4.78 22.96
N GLN A 102 13.98 4.13 21.81
CA GLN A 102 12.92 3.70 20.89
C GLN A 102 12.13 4.87 20.30
N ILE A 103 12.76 6.03 20.15
CA ILE A 103 12.17 7.22 19.54
C ILE A 103 12.57 7.31 18.06
N ALA A 104 11.60 7.51 17.17
CA ALA A 104 11.86 7.67 15.74
C ALA A 104 12.63 8.96 15.45
N ARG A 105 13.78 8.84 14.78
CA ARG A 105 14.67 9.95 14.40
C ARG A 105 14.60 10.27 12.91
N SER A 106 14.39 9.26 12.07
CA SER A 106 14.21 9.43 10.63
C SER A 106 13.38 8.29 10.06
N ILE A 107 12.97 8.43 8.80
CA ILE A 107 12.27 7.40 8.04
C ILE A 107 13.08 7.11 6.78
N ARG A 108 13.32 5.83 6.52
CA ARG A 108 13.86 5.32 5.25
C ARG A 108 12.80 4.49 4.54
N TYR A 109 12.85 4.50 3.21
CA TYR A 109 11.96 3.74 2.36
C TYR A 109 12.79 2.74 1.53
N GLU A 110 12.34 1.50 1.46
CA GLU A 110 12.98 0.46 0.64
C GLU A 110 11.94 -0.33 -0.14
N GLY A 111 12.14 -0.49 -1.45
CA GLY A 111 11.24 -1.24 -2.32
C GLY A 111 10.92 -0.47 -3.59
N LYS A 112 10.38 -1.16 -4.58
CA LYS A 112 10.08 -0.58 -5.90
C LYS A 112 8.75 0.19 -5.94
N ALA A 113 7.98 0.11 -4.85
CA ALA A 113 6.65 0.70 -4.72
C ALA A 113 6.57 1.78 -3.63
N CYS A 114 7.74 2.17 -3.10
CA CYS A 114 7.94 3.45 -2.45
C CYS A 114 8.26 4.48 -3.55
#